data_AF-A0A2D4PUH2-F1
#
_entry.id   AF-A0A2D4PUH2-F1
#
_cell.length_a   1.000
_cell.length_b   1.000
_cell.length_c   1.000
_cell.angle_alpha   90.00
_cell.angle_beta   90.00
_cell.angle_gamma   90.00
#
_symmetry.space_group_name_H-M   'P 1'
#
loop_
_entity.id
_entity.type
_entity.pdbx_description
1 polymer ?
#
loop_
_entity_poly.entity_id
_entity_poly.type
_entity_poly.pdbx_seq_one_letter_code
_entity_poly.pdbx_strand_id
1 'polypeptide(L)'
;NKKSFFQHINNKKKIKETVGPLKREDGKEVTGNREKAELLNSFFASVFTQKETIAQPTKNITVKDRPEIKVKISKKIVREHLSDLDEHKSPGPDGLHPRVLKELAEVISEPLHHIFQKSWSTGELPEDWKRADVVLIFKKGKNRPRKL
;
A
#
# COMPACT_ATOMS: atom_id res chain seq x y z
N ASN A 1 40.68 -11.28 10.57
CA ASN A 1 39.47 -10.58 11.08
C ASN A 1 38.22 -11.42 10.77
N LYS A 2 37.82 -12.32 11.68
CA LYS A 2 36.75 -13.33 11.45
C LYS A 2 35.36 -12.70 11.27
N LYS A 3 35.10 -11.51 11.83
CA LYS A 3 33.80 -10.81 11.75
C LYS A 3 33.41 -10.46 10.31
N SER A 4 34.34 -9.95 9.52
CA SER A 4 34.09 -9.55 8.13
C SER A 4 33.73 -10.77 7.25
N PHE A 5 34.40 -11.90 7.46
CA PHE A 5 34.13 -13.15 6.75
C PHE A 5 32.73 -13.72 7.08
N PHE A 6 32.38 -13.80 8.37
CA PHE A 6 31.04 -14.25 8.77
C PHE A 6 29.93 -13.25 8.40
N GLN A 7 30.23 -11.95 8.32
CA GLN A 7 29.29 -10.93 7.84
C GLN A 7 29.00 -11.11 6.34
N HIS A 8 30.03 -11.35 5.53
CA HIS A 8 29.90 -11.65 4.10
C HIS A 8 29.08 -12.91 3.85
N ILE A 9 29.37 -13.99 4.59
CA ILE A 9 28.62 -15.25 4.49
C ILE A 9 27.17 -15.07 4.98
N ASN A 10 26.93 -14.33 6.06
CA ASN A 10 25.58 -14.06 6.55
C ASN A 10 24.77 -13.15 5.63
N ASN A 11 25.41 -12.24 4.89
CA ASN A 11 24.75 -11.45 3.85
C ASN A 11 24.38 -12.32 2.65
N LYS A 12 25.24 -13.28 2.27
CA LYS A 12 24.96 -14.22 1.15
C LYS A 12 23.98 -15.34 1.48
N LYS A 13 23.82 -15.72 2.76
CA LYS A 13 22.91 -16.79 3.22
C LYS A 13 21.48 -16.33 3.51
N LYS A 14 21.17 -15.03 3.47
CA LYS A 14 19.87 -14.52 3.93
C LYS A 14 18.86 -14.38 2.79
N ILE A 15 18.06 -15.44 2.59
CA ILE A 15 16.61 -15.21 2.59
C ILE A 15 16.29 -14.88 4.04
N LYS A 16 16.34 -13.60 4.39
CA LYS A 16 15.96 -13.17 5.72
C LYS A 16 14.45 -13.37 5.78
N GLU A 17 13.95 -14.32 6.56
CA GLU A 17 12.52 -14.34 6.86
C GLU A 17 12.15 -12.96 7.42
N THR A 18 11.42 -12.18 6.63
CA THR A 18 11.03 -10.79 6.96
C THR A 18 10.09 -10.76 8.17
N VAL A 19 9.44 -11.91 8.43
CA VAL A 19 8.40 -12.10 9.44
C VAL A 19 8.76 -13.30 10.30
N GLY A 20 9.04 -13.06 11.59
CA GLY A 20 9.23 -14.11 12.58
C GLY A 20 7.95 -14.94 12.83
N PRO A 21 7.99 -15.96 13.70
CA PRO A 21 6.82 -16.75 14.05
C PRO A 21 5.68 -15.87 14.59
N LEU A 22 4.46 -16.12 14.10
CA LEU A 22 3.24 -15.44 14.57
C LEU A 22 2.53 -16.34 15.58
N LYS A 23 1.83 -15.76 16.57
CA LYS A 23 1.02 -16.53 17.53
C LYS A 23 -0.45 -16.37 17.20
N ARG A 24 -1.15 -17.50 17.07
CA ARG A 24 -2.61 -17.58 17.02
C ARG A 24 -3.21 -17.36 18.42
N GLU A 25 -4.53 -17.17 18.47
CA GLU A 25 -5.29 -17.05 19.72
C GLU A 25 -5.15 -18.28 20.63
N ASP A 26 -5.01 -19.48 20.04
CA ASP A 26 -4.80 -20.75 20.75
C ASP A 26 -3.37 -20.89 21.34
N GLY A 27 -2.52 -19.88 21.16
CA GLY A 27 -1.14 -19.85 21.64
C GLY A 27 -0.14 -20.61 20.78
N LYS A 28 -0.57 -21.28 19.70
CA LYS A 28 0.33 -21.99 18.78
C LYS A 28 1.08 -21.02 17.87
N GLU A 29 2.34 -21.37 17.62
CA GLU A 29 3.22 -20.60 16.74
C GLU A 29 3.09 -21.05 15.29
N VAL A 30 2.99 -20.07 14.40
CA VAL A 30 2.89 -20.25 12.95
C VAL A 30 4.19 -19.81 12.32
N THR A 31 4.87 -20.75 11.67
CA THR A 31 6.17 -20.54 11.01
C THR A 31 6.06 -20.51 9.50
N GLY A 32 5.11 -21.24 8.90
CA GLY A 32 4.91 -21.31 7.44
C GLY A 32 4.35 -20.02 6.83
N ASN A 33 4.91 -19.59 5.70
CA ASN A 33 4.51 -18.34 5.03
C ASN A 33 3.04 -18.29 4.61
N ARG A 34 2.49 -19.40 4.08
CA ARG A 34 1.08 -19.49 3.71
C ARG A 34 0.16 -19.33 4.91
N GLU A 35 0.44 -20.06 5.99
CA GLU A 35 -0.35 -19.99 7.22
C GLU A 35 -0.24 -18.61 7.91
N LYS A 36 0.95 -17.98 7.86
CA LYS A 36 1.13 -16.60 8.33
C LYS A 36 0.24 -15.64 7.53
N ALA A 37 0.19 -15.78 6.20
CA ALA A 37 -0.64 -14.95 5.34
C ALA A 37 -2.14 -15.15 5.58
N GLU A 38 -2.59 -16.40 5.75
CA GLU A 38 -3.98 -16.74 6.06
C GLU A 38 -4.40 -16.15 7.41
N LEU A 39 -3.56 -16.31 8.45
CA LEU A 39 -3.82 -15.73 9.77
C LEU A 39 -3.93 -14.20 9.69
N LEU A 40 -3.02 -13.55 8.97
CA LEU A 40 -3.06 -12.10 8.77
C LEU A 40 -4.30 -11.65 8.02
N ASN A 41 -4.65 -12.33 6.92
CA ASN A 41 -5.84 -12.01 6.15
C ASN A 41 -7.10 -12.12 7.02
N SER A 42 -7.19 -13.18 7.84
CA SER A 42 -8.30 -13.36 8.77
C SER A 42 -8.38 -12.25 9.82
N PHE A 43 -7.24 -11.84 10.38
CA PHE A 43 -7.16 -10.74 11.35
C PHE A 43 -7.53 -9.40 10.73
N PHE A 44 -6.99 -9.07 9.55
CA PHE A 44 -7.30 -7.81 8.88
C PHE A 44 -8.76 -7.75 8.41
N ALA A 45 -9.32 -8.88 7.97
CA ALA A 45 -10.73 -8.98 7.62
C ALA A 45 -11.65 -8.81 8.85
N SER A 46 -11.25 -9.31 10.03
CA SER A 46 -12.07 -9.19 11.25
C SER A 46 -12.12 -7.78 11.82
N VAL A 47 -11.02 -7.02 11.73
CA VAL A 47 -10.98 -5.61 12.14
C VAL A 47 -11.50 -4.66 11.05
N PHE A 48 -11.73 -5.17 9.84
CA PHE A 48 -12.33 -4.38 8.77
C PHE A 48 -13.82 -4.21 9.05
N THR A 49 -14.25 -2.98 9.32
CA THR A 49 -15.67 -2.68 9.38
C THR A 49 -16.23 -2.82 7.96
N GLN A 50 -16.94 -3.91 7.70
CA GLN A 50 -17.83 -3.96 6.55
C GLN A 50 -18.83 -2.84 6.78
N LYS A 51 -18.70 -1.75 6.02
CA LYS A 51 -19.90 -1.00 5.67
C LYS A 51 -20.74 -2.03 4.94
N GLU A 52 -21.74 -2.57 5.62
CA GLU A 52 -22.85 -3.25 4.97
C GLU A 52 -23.14 -2.48 3.69
N THR A 53 -23.49 -3.22 2.64
CA THR A 53 -24.08 -2.66 1.43
C THR A 53 -25.22 -1.75 1.86
N ILE A 54 -24.91 -0.49 2.15
CA ILE A 54 -25.82 0.62 2.01
C ILE A 54 -26.14 0.45 0.54
N ALA A 55 -27.32 -0.11 0.27
CA ALA A 55 -27.88 -0.28 -1.05
C ALA A 55 -27.37 0.89 -1.89
N GLN A 56 -26.71 0.59 -3.02
CA GLN A 56 -26.20 1.54 -4.03
C GLN A 56 -26.52 2.97 -3.62
N PRO A 57 -25.57 3.84 -3.21
CA PRO A 57 -25.86 5.09 -2.51
C PRO A 57 -27.16 5.64 -3.07
N THR A 58 -28.25 5.44 -2.31
CA THR A 58 -29.58 5.56 -2.89
C THR A 58 -29.59 6.91 -3.57
N LYS A 59 -30.12 6.98 -4.79
CA LYS A 59 -30.19 8.19 -5.63
C LYS A 59 -31.05 9.30 -4.99
N ASN A 60 -31.08 9.37 -3.67
CA ASN A 60 -31.84 10.22 -2.79
C ASN A 60 -30.92 10.88 -1.75
N ILE A 61 -29.65 11.15 -2.08
CA ILE A 61 -29.04 12.36 -1.52
C ILE A 61 -29.69 13.48 -2.32
N THR A 62 -30.62 14.20 -1.70
CA THR A 62 -31.08 15.48 -2.24
C THR A 62 -29.87 16.43 -2.15
N VAL A 63 -29.00 16.38 -3.15
CA VAL A 63 -27.83 17.26 -3.31
C VAL A 63 -28.33 18.64 -3.74
N LYS A 64 -29.08 19.32 -2.87
CA LYS A 64 -29.49 20.70 -3.13
C LYS A 64 -28.63 21.73 -2.41
N ASP A 65 -27.96 21.35 -1.31
CA ASP A 65 -27.20 22.33 -0.49
C ASP A 65 -25.76 21.90 -0.13
N ARG A 66 -25.19 20.87 -0.78
CA ARG A 66 -23.75 20.64 -0.63
C ARG A 66 -23.03 21.52 -1.65
N PRO A 67 -22.16 22.47 -1.24
CA PRO A 67 -21.38 23.23 -2.21
C PRO A 67 -20.62 22.22 -3.07
N GLU A 68 -20.93 22.22 -4.35
CA GLU A 68 -20.28 21.38 -5.33
C GLU A 68 -18.81 21.81 -5.33
N ILE A 69 -17.97 21.05 -4.61
CA ILE A 69 -16.53 21.33 -4.58
C ILE A 69 -16.04 20.97 -5.98
N LYS A 70 -15.98 21.99 -6.85
CA LYS A 70 -15.42 21.90 -8.20
C LYS A 70 -13.90 21.79 -8.08
N VAL A 71 -13.43 20.63 -7.63
CA VAL A 71 -12.01 20.28 -7.69
C VAL A 71 -11.67 20.07 -9.16
N LYS A 72 -10.90 21.00 -9.72
CA LYS A 72 -10.29 20.84 -11.03
C LYS A 72 -8.86 20.37 -10.81
N ILE A 73 -8.65 19.05 -10.94
CA ILE A 73 -7.31 18.50 -10.97
C ILE A 73 -6.74 18.94 -12.31
N SER A 74 -5.59 19.62 -12.34
CA SER A 74 -4.98 20.08 -13.59
C SER A 74 -3.69 19.31 -13.85
N LYS A 75 -3.29 19.18 -15.13
CA LYS A 75 -2.00 18.60 -15.52
C LYS A 75 -0.84 19.23 -14.75
N LYS A 76 -0.87 20.56 -14.55
CA LYS A 76 0.14 21.32 -13.79
C LYS A 76 0.27 20.83 -12.36
N ILE A 77 -0.85 20.66 -11.65
CA ILE A 77 -0.86 20.16 -10.27
C ILE A 77 -0.27 18.75 -10.22
N VAL A 78 -0.68 17.86 -11.13
CA VAL A 78 -0.15 16.49 -11.19
C VAL A 78 1.34 16.49 -11.44
N ARG A 79 1.82 17.30 -12.39
CA ARG A 79 3.25 17.43 -12.69
C ARG A 79 4.05 17.96 -11.50
N GLU A 80 3.54 18.98 -10.80
CA GLU A 80 4.18 19.53 -9.59
C GLU A 80 4.36 18.42 -8.54
N HIS A 81 3.30 17.64 -8.27
CA HIS A 81 3.37 16.53 -7.31
C HIS A 81 4.34 15.42 -7.74
N LEU A 82 4.41 15.11 -9.04
CA LEU A 82 5.39 14.15 -9.57
C LEU A 82 6.83 14.68 -9.46
N SER A 83 7.02 15.99 -9.60
CA SER A 83 8.33 16.65 -9.47
C SER A 83 8.80 16.69 -8.02
N ASP A 84 7.89 16.74 -7.06
CA ASP A 84 8.18 16.75 -5.62
C ASP A 84 8.38 15.35 -5.02
N LEU A 85 8.35 14.28 -5.83
CA LEU A 85 8.63 12.93 -5.36
C LEU A 85 10.06 12.81 -4.79
N ASP A 86 10.16 12.14 -3.64
CA ASP A 86 11.42 11.74 -3.03
C ASP A 86 12.01 10.54 -3.77
N GLU A 87 13.09 10.79 -4.51
CA GLU A 87 13.78 9.81 -5.33
C GLU A 87 14.45 8.68 -4.53
N HIS A 88 14.61 8.82 -3.22
CA HIS A 88 15.23 7.81 -2.37
C HIS A 88 14.22 6.82 -1.76
N LYS A 89 12.93 6.95 -2.10
CA LYS A 89 11.91 5.98 -1.69
C LYS A 89 11.99 4.70 -2.53
N SER A 90 11.62 3.59 -1.91
CA SER A 90 11.51 2.30 -2.59
C SER A 90 10.44 2.34 -3.68
N PRO A 91 10.61 1.58 -4.79
CA PRO A 91 9.57 1.42 -5.79
C PRO A 91 8.31 0.76 -5.20
N GLY A 92 7.17 1.02 -5.83
CA GLY A 92 5.92 0.33 -5.51
C GLY A 92 5.91 -1.13 -5.97
N PRO A 93 4.81 -1.85 -5.72
CA PRO A 93 4.59 -3.21 -6.25
C PRO A 93 4.66 -3.30 -7.79
N ASP A 94 4.41 -2.18 -8.46
CA ASP A 94 4.55 -2.00 -9.91
C ASP A 94 6.01 -1.95 -10.40
N GLY A 95 6.98 -1.90 -9.48
CA GLY A 95 8.40 -1.80 -9.80
C GLY A 95 8.84 -0.43 -10.30
N LEU A 96 7.95 0.57 -10.30
CA LEU A 96 8.26 1.91 -10.80
C LEU A 96 8.97 2.72 -9.70
N HIS A 97 10.24 3.04 -9.97
CA HIS A 97 11.04 3.84 -9.06
C HIS A 97 10.58 5.31 -9.11
N PRO A 98 10.51 6.03 -7.97
CA PRO A 98 10.09 7.44 -7.95
C PRO A 98 10.90 8.33 -8.89
N ARG A 99 12.20 8.05 -9.04
CA ARG A 99 13.06 8.72 -10.03
C ARG A 99 12.51 8.63 -11.46
N VAL A 100 12.02 7.46 -11.89
CA VAL A 100 11.45 7.28 -13.24
C VAL A 100 10.20 8.13 -13.40
N LEU A 101 9.33 8.15 -12.39
CA LEU A 101 8.11 8.97 -12.41
C LEU A 101 8.41 10.47 -12.48
N LYS A 102 9.48 10.91 -11.80
CA LYS A 102 9.94 12.29 -11.80
C LYS A 102 10.53 12.72 -13.14
N GLU A 103 11.38 11.89 -13.74
CA GLU A 103 11.94 12.15 -15.08
C GLU A 103 10.84 12.17 -16.17
N LEU A 104 9.83 11.30 -16.05
CA LEU A 104 8.73 11.21 -17.00
C LEU A 104 7.54 12.12 -16.66
N ALA A 105 7.66 13.00 -15.66
CA ALA A 105 6.54 13.78 -15.12
C ALA A 105 5.80 14.59 -16.18
N GLU A 106 6.51 15.17 -17.15
CA GLU A 106 5.88 15.94 -18.23
C GLU A 106 4.96 15.08 -19.11
N VAL A 107 5.39 13.84 -19.41
CA VAL A 107 4.67 12.91 -20.28
C VAL A 107 3.51 12.25 -19.55
N ILE A 108 3.73 11.78 -18.32
CA ILE A 108 2.72 10.99 -17.59
C ILE A 108 1.69 11.86 -16.85
N SER A 109 1.96 13.16 -16.67
CA SER A 109 1.04 14.06 -15.97
C SER A 109 -0.31 14.20 -16.67
N GLU A 110 -0.34 14.13 -18.00
CA GLU A 110 -1.56 14.23 -18.80
C GLU A 110 -2.48 13.00 -18.66
N PRO A 111 -2.02 11.76 -18.89
CA PRO A 111 -2.87 10.59 -18.67
C PRO A 111 -3.29 10.45 -17.20
N LEU A 112 -2.40 10.74 -16.24
CA LEU A 112 -2.75 10.70 -14.81
C LEU A 112 -3.80 11.75 -14.44
N HIS A 113 -3.70 12.97 -14.98
CA HIS A 113 -4.72 14.00 -14.80
C HIS A 113 -6.11 13.51 -15.24
N HIS A 114 -6.22 12.87 -16.41
CA HIS A 114 -7.49 12.34 -16.89
C HIS A 114 -8.04 11.24 -15.98
N ILE A 115 -7.19 10.33 -15.50
CA ILE A 115 -7.61 9.28 -14.56
C ILE A 115 -8.12 9.91 -13.27
N PHE A 116 -7.35 10.83 -12.66
CA PHE A 116 -7.76 11.47 -11.41
C PHE A 116 -9.05 12.27 -11.55
N GLN A 117 -9.20 13.05 -12.63
CA GLN A 117 -10.40 13.82 -12.87
C GLN A 117 -11.61 12.90 -13.06
N LYS A 118 -11.46 11.81 -13.82
CA LYS A 118 -12.51 10.82 -14.01
C LYS A 118 -12.87 10.14 -12.69
N SER A 119 -11.89 9.76 -11.89
CA SER A 119 -12.11 9.15 -10.58
C SER A 119 -12.85 10.09 -9.63
N TRP A 120 -12.53 11.38 -9.65
CA TRP A 120 -13.23 12.39 -8.85
C TRP A 120 -14.69 12.56 -9.31
N SER A 121 -14.92 12.62 -10.62
CA SER A 121 -16.26 12.83 -11.19
C SER A 121 -17.17 11.60 -11.09
N THR A 122 -16.62 10.40 -11.19
CA THR A 122 -17.39 9.14 -11.14
C THR A 122 -17.46 8.52 -9.76
N GLY A 123 -16.52 8.87 -8.86
CA GLY A 123 -16.35 8.19 -7.59
C GLY A 123 -15.73 6.79 -7.71
N GLU A 124 -15.25 6.41 -8.89
CA GLU A 124 -14.68 5.08 -9.15
C GLU A 124 -13.15 5.17 -9.32
N LEU A 125 -12.42 4.21 -8.76
CA LEU A 125 -10.96 4.10 -8.93
C LEU A 125 -10.60 2.95 -9.89
N PRO A 126 -9.47 3.03 -10.60
CA PRO A 126 -8.91 1.89 -11.31
C PRO A 126 -8.75 0.68 -10.39
N GLU A 127 -9.05 -0.52 -10.90
CA GLU A 127 -8.95 -1.76 -10.12
C GLU A 127 -7.54 -2.00 -9.57
N ASP A 128 -6.51 -1.64 -10.34
CA ASP A 128 -5.11 -1.77 -9.92
C ASP A 128 -4.79 -0.92 -8.68
N TRP A 129 -5.47 0.23 -8.50
CA TRP A 129 -5.29 1.11 -7.35
C TRP A 129 -6.06 0.67 -6.11
N LYS A 130 -7.04 -0.25 -6.27
CA LYS A 130 -7.78 -0.84 -5.16
C LYS A 130 -7.04 -2.02 -4.53
N ARG A 131 -5.98 -2.52 -5.18
CA ARG A 131 -5.15 -3.63 -4.72
C ARG A 131 -3.93 -3.10 -3.98
N ALA A 132 -3.57 -3.76 -2.89
CA ALA A 132 -2.39 -3.41 -2.10
C ALA A 132 -1.69 -4.66 -1.60
N ASP A 133 -0.35 -4.66 -1.67
CA ASP A 133 0.48 -5.71 -1.11
C ASP A 133 0.80 -5.40 0.36
N VAL A 134 0.31 -6.24 1.26
CA VAL A 134 0.58 -6.10 2.70
C VAL A 134 1.80 -6.92 3.06
N VAL A 135 2.93 -6.24 3.30
CA VAL A 135 4.17 -6.87 3.76
C VAL A 135 4.42 -6.53 5.22
N LEU A 136 4.58 -7.55 6.06
CA LEU A 136 4.98 -7.36 7.45
C LEU A 136 6.47 -7.03 7.54
N ILE A 137 6.77 -5.94 8.24
CA ILE A 137 8.14 -5.52 8.52
C ILE A 137 8.42 -5.74 10.01
N PHE A 138 9.46 -6.53 10.30
CA PHE A 138 9.93 -6.72 11.67
C PHE A 138 10.56 -5.43 12.22
N LYS A 139 9.98 -4.89 13.30
CA LYS A 139 10.52 -3.72 14.00
C LYS A 139 11.54 -4.17 15.05
N LYS A 140 12.79 -3.71 14.92
CA LYS A 140 13.86 -3.99 15.89
C LYS A 140 13.52 -3.40 17.27
N GLY A 141 13.73 -4.16 18.35
CA GLY A 141 13.63 -3.68 19.74
C GLY A 141 12.59 -4.39 20.64
N LYS A 142 11.68 -5.18 20.07
CA LYS A 142 10.77 -6.06 20.84
C LYS A 142 10.89 -7.50 20.35
N ASN A 143 11.63 -8.33 21.08
CA ASN A 143 11.82 -9.77 20.81
C ASN A 143 10.58 -10.62 21.16
N ARG A 144 9.38 -10.04 21.22
CA ARG A 144 8.16 -10.80 21.50
C ARG A 144 7.45 -11.08 20.18
N PRO A 145 7.07 -12.33 19.89
CA PRO A 145 6.21 -12.64 18.75
C PRO A 145 4.94 -11.80 18.86
N ARG A 146 4.54 -11.14 17.77
CA ARG A 146 3.27 -10.40 17.76
C ARG A 146 2.15 -11.43 17.87
N LYS A 147 1.28 -11.25 18.86
CA LYS A 147 -0.01 -11.95 18.90
C LYS A 147 -0.92 -11.24 17.90
N LEU A 148 -1.57 -12.03 17.06
CA LEU A 148 -2.66 -11.61 16.18
C LEU A 148 -3.92 -12.29 16.68
#